data_AF-A0A9P7ALK1-F1
#
_entry.id   AF-A0A9P7ALK1-F1
#
_cell.length_a   1.000
_cell.length_b   1.000
_cell.length_c   1.000
_cell.angle_alpha   90.00
_cell.angle_beta   90.00
_cell.angle_gamma   90.00
#
_symmetry.space_group_name_H-M   'P 1'
#
loop_
_entity.id
_entity.type
_entity.pdbx_description
1 polymer ?
#
loop_
_entity_poly.entity_id
_entity_poly.type
_entity_poly.pdbx_seq_one_letter_code
_entity_poly.pdbx_strand_id
1 'polypeptide(L)'
;MISFSFRHVVRVLSARRLYTTASGASSVITPTHSIYLSTSTNPYFNLSFEDWLFRHAPQKEPLLLLYRDAPCVVIGRNQNPWKEVNLRAARAQGIPWVRRRSGGGTVYHEPR
;
A
#
# COMPACT_ATOMS: atom_id res chain seq x y z
N MET A 1 5.98 11.36 18.72
CA MET A 1 5.62 10.06 18.13
C MET A 1 4.16 10.11 17.72
N ILE A 2 3.85 10.14 16.43
CA ILE A 2 2.47 10.16 15.96
C ILE A 2 2.00 8.70 15.88
N SER A 3 1.11 8.30 16.78
CA SER A 3 0.47 6.99 16.76
C SER A 3 -0.62 6.97 15.69
N PHE A 4 -0.29 6.55 14.47
CA PHE A 4 -1.29 6.32 13.42
C PHE A 4 -2.06 5.02 13.71
N SER A 5 -3.33 5.13 14.10
CA SER A 5 -4.21 3.98 14.26
C SER A 5 -4.72 3.51 12.89
N PHE A 6 -4.05 2.52 12.30
CA PHE A 6 -4.40 1.94 10.98
C PHE A 6 -5.69 1.07 11.00
N ARG A 7 -6.29 0.84 12.18
CA ARG A 7 -7.36 -0.16 12.38
C ARG A 7 -8.64 0.05 11.57
N HIS A 8 -8.95 1.27 11.13
CA HIS A 8 -10.18 1.57 10.40
C HIS A 8 -10.01 1.61 8.87
N VAL A 9 -8.77 1.56 8.39
CA VAL A 9 -8.43 1.88 7.00
C VAL A 9 -7.76 0.71 6.27
N VAL A 10 -7.38 -0.34 7.02
CA VAL A 10 -6.71 -1.51 6.47
C VAL A 10 -7.42 -2.76 6.95
N ARG A 11 -7.85 -3.60 6.01
CA ARG A 11 -8.33 -4.95 6.29
C ARG A 11 -7.19 -5.94 6.11
N VAL A 12 -6.97 -6.76 7.13
CA VAL A 12 -6.07 -7.92 7.06
C VAL A 12 -6.91 -9.11 6.66
N LEU A 13 -6.68 -9.66 5.46
CA LEU A 13 -7.49 -10.76 4.91
C LEU A 13 -6.95 -12.14 5.29
N SER A 14 -5.67 -12.23 5.67
CA SER A 14 -5.04 -13.44 6.19
C SER A 14 -4.39 -13.12 7.53
N ALA A 15 -5.05 -13.51 8.61
CA ALA A 15 -4.48 -13.53 9.95
C ALA A 15 -4.67 -14.95 10.50
N ARG A 16 -3.55 -15.57 10.87
CA ARG A 16 -3.40 -16.87 11.56
C ARG A 16 -4.73 -17.49 12.01
N ARG A 17 -5.37 -18.28 11.16
CA ARG A 17 -6.48 -19.13 11.58
C ARG A 17 -5.88 -20.44 12.09
N LEU A 18 -5.95 -20.69 13.39
CA LEU A 18 -5.66 -22.01 13.94
C LEU A 18 -6.79 -22.94 13.49
N TYR A 19 -6.51 -23.85 12.56
CA TYR A 19 -7.41 -24.95 12.26
C TYR A 19 -7.15 -26.05 13.28
N THR A 20 -8.06 -26.25 14.24
CA THR A 20 -8.04 -27.44 15.09
C THR A 20 -8.73 -28.56 14.32
N THR A 21 -7.96 -29.49 13.76
CA THR A 21 -8.50 -30.77 13.27
C THR A 21 -8.06 -31.87 14.23
N ALA A 22 -9.01 -32.74 14.57
CA ALA A 22 -8.85 -33.83 15.52
C ALA A 22 -7.68 -34.77 15.18
N SER A 23 -6.92 -35.12 16.21
CA SER A 23 -6.06 -36.30 16.39
C SER A 23 -5.62 -37.05 15.13
N GLY A 24 -4.46 -36.68 14.61
CA GLY A 24 -3.72 -37.44 13.59
C GLY A 24 -2.65 -36.55 12.96
N ALA A 25 -1.38 -36.76 13.34
CA ALA A 25 -0.16 -36.10 12.84
C ALA A 25 -0.39 -34.87 11.93
N SER A 26 -0.78 -33.74 12.52
CA SER A 26 -1.19 -32.56 11.77
C SER A 26 0.01 -31.64 11.53
N SER A 27 0.58 -31.65 10.33
CA SER A 27 1.41 -30.53 9.88
C SER A 27 0.54 -29.28 9.83
N VAL A 28 0.71 -28.38 10.79
CA VAL A 28 -0.01 -27.10 10.85
C VAL A 28 0.32 -26.32 9.58
N ILE A 29 -0.61 -26.28 8.62
CA ILE A 29 -0.51 -25.39 7.46
C ILE A 29 -0.76 -23.98 7.99
N THR A 30 0.32 -23.34 8.43
CA THR A 30 0.29 -21.93 8.79
C THR A 30 0.25 -21.16 7.47
N PRO A 31 -0.72 -20.27 7.21
CA PRO A 31 -0.66 -19.40 6.06
C PRO A 31 0.66 -18.62 6.12
N THR A 32 1.58 -18.90 5.19
CA THR A 32 2.92 -18.32 5.16
C THR A 32 2.94 -16.89 4.59
N HIS A 33 1.76 -16.33 4.30
CA HIS A 33 1.60 -15.08 3.56
C HIS A 33 0.61 -14.15 4.26
N SER A 34 0.98 -12.87 4.32
CA SER A 34 0.11 -11.79 4.84
C SER A 34 -0.48 -10.99 3.69
N ILE A 35 -1.81 -10.78 3.71
CA ILE A 35 -2.52 -10.00 2.69
C ILE A 35 -3.22 -8.81 3.33
N TYR A 36 -2.87 -7.61 2.87
CA TYR A 36 -3.43 -6.34 3.31
C TYR A 36 -4.24 -5.72 2.18
N LEU A 37 -5.46 -5.27 2.50
CA LEU A 37 -6.31 -4.49 1.61
C LEU A 37 -6.54 -3.12 2.24
N SER A 38 -6.05 -2.05 1.61
CA SER A 38 -6.37 -0.69 2.03
C SER A 38 -7.77 -0.31 1.55
N THR A 39 -8.59 0.21 2.46
CA THR A 39 -9.89 0.81 2.13
C THR A 39 -9.77 2.31 1.84
N SER A 40 -8.59 2.91 2.05
CA SER A 40 -8.32 4.30 1.70
C SER A 40 -8.15 4.48 0.20
N THR A 41 -8.71 5.56 -0.32
CA THR A 41 -8.41 6.08 -1.66
C THR A 41 -7.41 7.24 -1.62
N ASN A 42 -6.88 7.60 -0.46
CA ASN A 42 -5.95 8.71 -0.36
C ASN A 42 -4.50 8.25 -0.72
N PRO A 43 -3.89 8.79 -1.79
CA PRO A 43 -2.54 8.40 -2.21
C PRO A 43 -1.46 8.70 -1.17
N TYR A 44 -1.61 9.77 -0.39
CA TYR A 44 -0.67 10.08 0.70
C TYR A 44 -0.68 9.00 1.77
N PHE A 45 -1.87 8.51 2.11
CA PHE A 45 -2.02 7.44 3.10
C PHE A 45 -1.48 6.12 2.56
N ASN A 46 -1.88 5.72 1.34
CA ASN A 46 -1.49 4.43 0.77
C ASN A 46 0.03 4.32 0.59
N LEU A 47 0.69 5.37 0.08
CA LEU A 47 2.16 5.40 -0.03
C LEU A 47 2.85 5.43 1.34
N SER A 48 2.29 6.13 2.33
CA SER A 48 2.83 6.12 3.70
C SER A 48 2.70 4.74 4.33
N PHE A 49 1.60 4.04 4.07
CA PHE A 49 1.36 2.70 4.57
C PHE A 49 2.27 1.67 3.88
N GLU A 50 2.50 1.81 2.58
CA GLU A 50 3.47 1.02 1.83
C GLU A 50 4.89 1.17 2.42
N ASP A 51 5.36 2.40 2.65
CA ASP A 51 6.68 2.64 3.27
C ASP A 51 6.74 2.13 4.71
N TRP A 52 5.65 2.23 5.47
CA TRP A 52 5.59 1.68 6.81
C TRP A 52 5.69 0.15 6.81
N LEU A 53 4.92 -0.53 5.96
CA LEU A 53 4.99 -1.99 5.80
C LEU A 53 6.38 -2.42 5.35
N PHE A 54 6.98 -1.73 4.39
CA PHE A 54 8.33 -2.03 3.92
C PHE A 54 9.39 -2.00 5.04
N ARG A 55 9.23 -1.11 6.02
CA ARG A 55 10.18 -0.95 7.14
C ARG A 55 9.91 -1.85 8.35
N HIS A 56 8.65 -2.26 8.58
CA HIS A 56 8.24 -2.91 9.82
C HIS A 56 7.70 -4.33 9.63
N ALA A 57 7.34 -4.73 8.41
CA ALA A 57 6.85 -6.08 8.17
C ALA A 57 7.97 -7.13 8.32
N PRO A 58 7.66 -8.36 8.77
CA PRO A 58 8.64 -9.43 8.86
C PRO A 58 9.21 -9.79 7.48
N GLN A 59 10.51 -9.59 7.26
CA GLN A 59 11.14 -9.83 5.95
C GLN A 59 11.12 -11.29 5.49
N LYS A 60 10.90 -12.23 6.41
CA LYS A 60 10.89 -13.68 6.13
C LYS A 60 9.55 -14.18 5.60
N GLU A 61 8.51 -13.36 5.67
CA GLU A 61 7.16 -13.74 5.26
C GLU A 61 6.74 -12.91 4.03
N PRO A 62 6.34 -13.54 2.92
CA PRO A 62 5.79 -12.83 1.78
C PRO A 62 4.53 -12.04 2.16
N LEU A 63 4.46 -10.81 1.64
CA LEU A 63 3.39 -9.86 1.91
C LEU A 63 2.81 -9.34 0.60
N LEU A 64 1.47 -9.32 0.51
CA LEU A 64 0.74 -8.66 -0.57
C LEU A 64 -0.04 -7.48 -0.01
N LEU A 65 0.18 -6.29 -0.57
CA LEU A 65 -0.62 -5.10 -0.31
C LEU A 65 -1.42 -4.76 -1.57
N LEU A 66 -2.74 -4.65 -1.44
CA LEU A 66 -3.64 -4.16 -2.48
C LEU A 66 -4.26 -2.84 -2.02
N TYR A 67 -4.19 -1.82 -2.88
CA TYR A 67 -4.86 -0.53 -2.66
C TYR A 67 -5.26 0.10 -3.99
N ARG A 68 -6.16 1.07 -3.92
CA ARG A 68 -6.59 1.89 -5.05
C ARG A 68 -6.55 3.35 -4.60
N ASP A 69 -6.03 4.23 -5.44
CA ASP A 69 -6.00 5.65 -5.17
C ASP A 69 -7.13 6.39 -5.90
N ALA A 70 -7.53 7.52 -5.34
CA ALA A 70 -8.24 8.58 -6.03
C ALA A 70 -7.32 9.19 -7.11
N PRO A 71 -7.89 9.91 -8.11
CA PRO A 71 -7.12 10.53 -9.18
C PRO A 71 -5.87 11.26 -8.68
N CYS A 72 -4.68 10.78 -9.06
CA CYS A 72 -3.41 11.38 -8.65
C CYS A 72 -2.27 11.06 -9.60
N VAL A 73 -1.23 11.88 -9.57
CA VAL A 73 0.02 11.64 -10.31
C VAL A 73 1.10 11.16 -9.35
N VAL A 74 1.65 9.98 -9.57
CA VAL A 74 2.71 9.41 -8.74
C VAL A 74 4.04 9.44 -9.49
N ILE A 75 4.96 10.30 -9.05
CA ILE A 75 6.32 10.41 -9.64
C ILE A 75 7.29 9.47 -8.94
N GLY A 76 8.28 8.97 -9.68
CA GLY A 76 9.37 8.16 -9.13
C GLY A 76 10.28 8.96 -8.19
N ARG A 77 10.99 8.26 -7.29
CA ARG A 77 11.87 8.88 -6.28
C ARG A 77 12.84 9.92 -6.84
N ASN A 78 13.42 9.65 -8.00
CA ASN A 78 14.49 10.47 -8.58
C ASN A 78 14.05 11.34 -9.76
N GLN A 79 12.74 11.46 -10.01
CA GLN A 79 12.22 12.23 -11.14
C GLN A 79 12.00 13.72 -10.83
N ASN A 80 12.11 14.55 -11.87
CA ASN A 80 11.87 15.99 -11.79
C ASN A 80 10.38 16.28 -12.05
N PRO A 81 9.60 16.80 -11.08
CA PRO A 81 8.16 17.01 -11.24
C PRO A 81 7.83 18.04 -12.33
N TRP A 82 8.71 19.02 -12.59
CA TRP A 82 8.51 20.02 -13.64
C TRP A 82 8.61 19.45 -15.06
N LYS A 83 9.29 18.31 -15.24
CA LYS A 83 9.37 17.61 -16.54
C LYS A 83 8.28 16.57 -16.73
N GLU A 84 7.75 16.04 -15.64
CA GLU A 84 6.87 14.88 -15.65
C GLU A 84 5.39 15.23 -15.48
N VAL A 85 5.10 16.36 -14.82
CA VAL A 85 3.74 16.72 -14.42
C VAL A 85 3.38 18.09 -15.00
N ASN A 86 2.24 18.16 -15.68
CA ASN A 86 1.63 19.45 -16.00
C ASN A 86 1.02 20.06 -14.72
N LEU A 87 1.84 20.77 -13.95
CA LEU A 87 1.48 21.34 -12.66
C LEU A 87 0.29 22.32 -12.75
N ARG A 88 0.15 23.03 -13.88
CA ARG A 88 -0.98 23.95 -14.10
C ARG A 88 -2.29 23.19 -14.25
N ALA A 89 -2.31 22.17 -15.10
CA ALA A 89 -3.50 21.33 -15.30
C ALA A 89 -3.86 20.54 -14.02
N ALA A 90 -2.87 19.95 -13.35
CA ALA A 90 -3.07 19.22 -12.11
C ALA A 90 -3.69 20.12 -11.02
N ARG A 91 -3.17 21.35 -10.85
CA ARG A 91 -3.73 22.33 -9.91
C ARG A 91 -5.15 22.75 -10.30
N ALA A 92 -5.41 23.02 -11.57
CA ALA A 92 -6.73 23.43 -12.04
C ALA A 92 -7.80 22.34 -11.84
N GLN A 93 -7.41 21.06 -11.96
CA GLN A 93 -8.30 19.91 -11.78
C GLN A 93 -8.33 19.39 -10.34
N GLY A 94 -7.58 20.00 -9.42
CA GLY A 94 -7.48 19.54 -8.03
C GLY A 94 -6.81 18.17 -7.87
N ILE A 95 -6.02 17.73 -8.86
CA ILE A 95 -5.35 16.43 -8.86
C ILE A 95 -4.02 16.57 -8.10
N PRO A 96 -3.83 15.86 -6.98
CA PRO A 96 -2.56 15.86 -6.28
C PRO A 96 -1.48 15.13 -7.07
N TRP A 97 -0.24 15.57 -6.92
CA TRP A 97 0.94 14.81 -7.33
C TRP A 97 1.76 14.45 -6.09
N VAL A 98 2.31 13.24 -6.09
CA VAL A 98 3.02 12.66 -4.94
C VAL A 98 4.28 11.94 -5.41
N ARG A 99 5.32 11.92 -4.57
CA ARG A 99 6.57 11.21 -4.87
C ARG A 99 6.62 9.90 -4.08
N ARG A 100 6.73 8.76 -4.78
CA ARG A 100 6.91 7.45 -4.14
C ARG A 100 8.36 7.19 -3.76
N ARG A 101 8.57 6.21 -2.87
CA ARG A 101 9.90 5.81 -2.38
C ARG A 101 10.68 4.96 -3.39
N SER A 102 9.99 4.23 -4.26
CA SER A 102 10.62 3.44 -5.32
C SER A 102 11.06 4.30 -6.50
N GLY A 103 12.01 3.79 -7.30
CA GLY A 103 12.40 4.39 -8.57
C GLY A 103 11.36 4.15 -9.68
N GLY A 104 11.78 4.28 -10.94
CA GLY A 104 10.90 4.12 -12.12
C GLY A 104 10.31 5.45 -12.61
N GLY A 105 9.32 5.36 -13.49
CA GLY A 105 8.68 6.50 -14.17
C GLY A 105 7.48 7.10 -13.44
N THR A 106 6.84 8.08 -14.07
CA THR A 106 5.63 8.73 -13.57
C THR A 106 4.40 7.98 -14.04
N VAL A 107 3.41 7.80 -13.16
CA VAL A 107 2.14 7.14 -13.48
C VAL A 107 0.97 8.01 -13.01
N TYR A 108 -0.16 7.87 -13.69
CA TYR A 108 -1.43 8.46 -13.27
C TYR A 108 -2.33 7.36 -12.72
N HIS A 109 -2.83 7.54 -11.51
CA HIS A 109 -3.77 6.61 -10.90
C HIS A 109 -5.19 7.11 -11.14
N GLU A 110 -6.08 6.20 -11.52
CA GLU A 110 -7.50 6.45 -11.65
C GLU A 110 -8.30 5.33 -10.98
N PRO A 111 -9.47 5.64 -10.38
CA PRO A 111 -10.22 4.67 -9.61
C PRO A 111 -11.11 3.73 -10.45
N ARG A 112 -11.12 3.88 -11.79
CA ARG A 112 -12.00 3.13 -12.70
C ARG A 112 -11.56 1.68 -12.88
#